data_AF-A0A849R1K7-F1
#
_entry.id   AF-A0A849R1K7-F1
#
_cell.length_a   1.000
_cell.length_b   1.000
_cell.length_c   1.000
_cell.angle_alpha   90.00
_cell.angle_beta   90.00
_cell.angle_gamma   90.00
#
_symmetry.space_group_name_H-M   'P 1'
#
loop_
_entity.id
_entity.type
_entity.pdbx_description
1 polymer ?
#
loop_
_entity_poly.entity_id
_entity_poly.type
_entity_poly.pdbx_seq_one_letter_code
_entity_poly.pdbx_strand_id
1 'polypeptide(L)'
;MKRQSLVLLIKLLGIVIFLSSATIVAGSDELKRGLLEDILSQDNPGLFDDYGELQLAKTKMQTIIQGLDSREVTASTKAWVDILLRIIDDFELMVNESESSDPFDHINAVEAADRIDISINALNGYPNAERNGIPMLSMLALTRFYRAEAKFFEDAARNTGETKLKLDYERRSSIAYEKGSMPSDASRMAFESRRNERIYDRDMKSASEYINAARVQRDKAIAQSSEFFGSDFMSILKARDSFESAKGLYERHNDKELENVKGIEEEIKDAYQRLMLDALLRVGIYLLILSFIVVILWQEFKKWGEELDDTRLGEELIV
;
A
#
# COMPACT_ATOMS: atom_id res chain seq x y z
N MET A 1 -22.41 -47.21 -55.93
CA MET A 1 -22.45 -46.69 -54.53
C MET A 1 -21.94 -45.26 -54.34
N LYS A 2 -21.31 -44.56 -55.32
CA LYS A 2 -20.75 -43.20 -55.11
C LYS A 2 -21.74 -42.03 -55.25
N ARG A 3 -22.83 -42.17 -56.01
CA ARG A 3 -23.80 -41.06 -56.23
C ARG A 3 -24.79 -40.85 -55.08
N GLN A 4 -25.23 -41.91 -54.40
CA GLN A 4 -26.19 -41.80 -53.31
C GLN A 4 -25.57 -41.26 -52.01
N SER A 5 -24.30 -41.56 -51.72
CA SER A 5 -23.64 -41.00 -50.53
C SER A 5 -23.34 -39.51 -50.67
N LEU A 6 -23.06 -39.03 -51.90
CA LEU A 6 -22.80 -37.62 -52.17
C LEU A 6 -24.05 -36.75 -52.00
N VAL A 7 -25.22 -37.26 -52.41
CA VAL A 7 -26.51 -36.58 -52.21
C VAL A 7 -26.90 -36.53 -50.74
N LEU A 8 -26.63 -37.59 -49.98
CA LEU A 8 -26.82 -37.62 -48.52
C LEU A 8 -25.90 -36.63 -47.81
N LEU A 9 -24.64 -36.53 -48.24
CA LEU A 9 -23.67 -35.61 -47.65
C LEU A 9 -24.02 -34.14 -47.94
N ILE A 10 -24.49 -33.82 -49.15
CA ILE A 10 -24.96 -32.47 -49.50
C ILE A 10 -26.23 -32.10 -48.73
N LYS A 11 -27.15 -33.05 -48.51
CA LYS A 11 -28.35 -32.80 -47.67
C LYS A 11 -27.99 -32.59 -46.20
N LEU A 12 -27.04 -33.37 -45.66
CA LEU A 12 -26.54 -33.17 -44.30
C LEU A 12 -25.79 -31.85 -44.16
N LEU A 13 -24.98 -31.46 -45.14
CA LEU A 13 -24.29 -30.16 -45.15
C LEU A 13 -25.29 -29.00 -45.23
N GLY A 14 -26.36 -29.14 -46.02
CA GLY A 14 -27.44 -28.15 -46.10
C GLY A 14 -28.20 -28.01 -44.78
N ILE A 15 -28.46 -29.12 -44.07
CA ILE A 15 -29.11 -29.12 -42.75
C ILE A 15 -28.20 -28.52 -41.67
N VAL A 16 -26.90 -28.80 -41.71
CA VAL A 16 -25.92 -28.20 -40.77
C VAL A 16 -25.75 -26.70 -41.03
N ILE A 17 -25.74 -26.26 -42.29
CA ILE A 17 -25.71 -24.83 -42.64
C ILE A 17 -26.99 -24.14 -42.16
N PHE A 18 -28.17 -24.77 -42.33
CA PHE A 18 -29.46 -24.25 -41.88
C PHE A 18 -29.63 -24.25 -40.35
N LEU A 19 -28.96 -25.14 -39.62
CA LEU A 19 -28.90 -25.17 -38.15
C LEU A 19 -27.84 -24.22 -37.57
N SER A 20 -26.79 -23.90 -38.34
CA SER A 20 -25.74 -22.94 -37.96
C SER A 20 -26.08 -21.48 -38.26
N SER A 21 -27.04 -21.24 -39.15
CA SER A 21 -27.69 -19.93 -39.25
C SER A 21 -28.57 -19.77 -38.01
N ALA A 22 -28.05 -19.07 -37.01
CA ALA A 22 -28.82 -18.55 -35.89
C ALA A 22 -30.17 -18.07 -36.43
N THR A 23 -31.25 -18.77 -36.07
CA THR A 23 -32.59 -18.33 -36.40
C THR A 23 -32.73 -16.94 -35.83
N ILE A 24 -32.73 -15.93 -36.71
CA ILE A 24 -33.07 -14.57 -36.38
C ILE A 24 -34.49 -14.67 -35.82
N VAL A 25 -34.62 -14.66 -34.50
CA VAL A 25 -35.91 -14.58 -33.83
C VAL A 25 -36.54 -13.29 -34.34
N ALA A 26 -37.60 -13.43 -35.13
CA ALA A 26 -38.32 -12.29 -35.68
C ALA A 26 -38.78 -11.40 -34.52
N GLY A 27 -38.61 -10.10 -34.66
CA GLY A 27 -39.05 -9.15 -33.65
C GLY A 27 -40.55 -9.23 -33.40
N SER A 28 -40.96 -9.02 -32.16
CA SER A 28 -42.36 -9.07 -31.73
C SER A 28 -42.73 -7.82 -30.93
N ASP A 29 -44.01 -7.42 -31.02
CA ASP A 29 -44.57 -6.35 -30.17
C ASP A 29 -44.37 -6.64 -28.68
N GLU A 30 -44.43 -7.93 -28.30
CA GLU A 30 -44.21 -8.37 -26.93
C GLU A 30 -42.79 -8.07 -26.45
N LEU A 31 -41.77 -8.35 -27.27
CA LEU A 31 -40.39 -8.06 -26.93
C LEU A 31 -40.16 -6.55 -26.81
N LYS A 32 -40.70 -5.76 -27.75
CA LYS A 32 -40.61 -4.29 -27.69
C LYS A 32 -41.26 -3.75 -26.41
N ARG A 33 -42.46 -4.24 -26.06
CA ARG A 33 -43.16 -3.82 -24.84
C ARG A 33 -42.35 -4.19 -23.60
N GLY A 34 -41.88 -5.43 -23.50
CA GLY A 34 -41.06 -5.89 -22.37
C GLY A 34 -39.81 -5.03 -22.16
N LEU A 35 -39.06 -4.74 -23.24
CA LEU A 35 -37.90 -3.86 -23.14
C LEU A 35 -38.26 -2.46 -22.65
N LEU A 36 -39.37 -1.88 -23.12
CA LEU A 36 -39.80 -0.55 -22.67
C LEU A 36 -40.23 -0.56 -21.19
N GLU A 37 -40.88 -1.63 -20.73
CA GLU A 37 -41.22 -1.81 -19.31
C GLU A 37 -39.96 -1.91 -18.45
N ASP A 38 -38.99 -2.73 -18.86
CA ASP A 38 -37.69 -2.86 -18.17
C ASP A 38 -36.98 -1.51 -18.09
N ILE A 39 -36.89 -0.77 -19.20
CA ILE A 39 -36.28 0.57 -19.25
C ILE A 39 -37.00 1.57 -18.34
N LEU A 40 -38.32 1.56 -18.32
CA LEU A 40 -39.11 2.46 -17.47
C LEU A 40 -38.95 2.13 -15.98
N SER A 41 -38.80 0.85 -15.64
CA SER A 41 -38.61 0.38 -14.27
C SER A 41 -37.27 0.80 -13.66
N GLN A 42 -36.26 1.04 -14.50
CA GLN A 42 -34.91 1.43 -14.10
C GLN A 42 -34.83 2.91 -13.68
N ASP A 43 -35.45 3.29 -12.58
CA ASP A 43 -35.42 4.67 -12.09
C ASP A 43 -34.55 4.85 -10.85
N ASN A 44 -33.50 5.66 -10.98
CA ASN A 44 -32.59 5.99 -9.89
C ASN A 44 -32.25 7.49 -9.92
N PRO A 45 -33.09 8.35 -9.30
CA PRO A 45 -32.92 9.80 -9.38
C PRO A 45 -31.61 10.28 -8.74
N GLY A 46 -31.14 9.64 -7.65
CA GLY A 46 -29.87 10.02 -7.01
C GLY A 46 -28.67 9.81 -7.93
N LEU A 47 -28.55 8.62 -8.52
CA LEU A 47 -27.50 8.33 -9.50
C LEU A 47 -27.56 9.28 -10.70
N PHE A 48 -28.76 9.59 -11.19
CA PHE A 48 -28.95 10.43 -12.37
C PHE A 48 -28.68 11.92 -12.12
N ASP A 49 -28.91 12.41 -10.90
CA ASP A 49 -28.55 13.77 -10.52
C ASP A 49 -27.02 13.94 -10.51
N ASP A 50 -26.30 12.93 -10.00
CA ASP A 50 -24.84 12.96 -9.97
C ASP A 50 -24.20 12.62 -11.32
N TYR A 51 -24.81 11.73 -12.10
CA TYR A 51 -24.31 11.23 -13.40
C TYR A 51 -25.38 11.38 -14.50
N GLY A 52 -25.75 12.61 -14.82
CA GLY A 52 -26.75 12.94 -15.84
C GLY A 52 -26.45 12.37 -17.24
N GLU A 53 -25.20 12.00 -17.53
CA GLU A 53 -24.83 11.29 -18.75
C GLU A 53 -25.49 9.90 -18.84
N LEU A 54 -25.64 9.20 -17.72
CA LEU A 54 -26.35 7.91 -17.66
C LEU A 54 -27.85 8.08 -17.88
N GLN A 55 -28.44 9.15 -17.32
CA GLN A 55 -29.84 9.48 -17.57
C GLN A 55 -30.08 9.77 -19.06
N LEU A 56 -29.17 10.50 -19.69
CA LEU A 56 -29.23 10.78 -21.12
C LEU A 56 -29.05 9.51 -21.95
N ALA A 57 -28.17 8.60 -21.55
CA ALA A 57 -27.99 7.30 -22.19
C ALA A 57 -29.27 6.45 -22.11
N LYS A 58 -29.89 6.37 -20.93
CA LYS A 58 -31.18 5.70 -20.70
C LYS A 58 -32.28 6.30 -21.57
N THR A 59 -32.41 7.62 -21.59
CA THR A 59 -33.43 8.34 -22.36
C THR A 59 -33.25 8.12 -23.87
N LYS A 60 -32.00 8.12 -24.36
CA LYS A 60 -31.68 7.80 -25.75
C LYS A 60 -32.02 6.36 -26.09
N MET A 61 -31.66 5.41 -25.23
CA MET A 61 -32.06 4.01 -25.38
C MET A 61 -33.58 3.89 -25.51
N GLN A 62 -34.34 4.49 -24.59
CA GLN A 62 -35.80 4.49 -24.63
C GLN A 62 -36.34 5.04 -25.95
N THR A 63 -35.80 6.18 -26.40
CA THR A 63 -36.22 6.83 -27.66
C THR A 63 -35.97 5.93 -28.86
N ILE A 64 -34.82 5.26 -28.92
CA ILE A 64 -34.48 4.33 -30.00
C ILE A 64 -35.48 3.16 -30.01
N ILE A 65 -35.71 2.52 -28.86
CA ILE A 65 -36.63 1.38 -28.78
C ILE A 65 -38.06 1.80 -29.15
N GLN A 66 -38.52 2.98 -28.71
CA GLN A 66 -39.82 3.51 -29.09
C GLN A 66 -39.94 3.76 -30.61
N GLY A 67 -38.88 4.26 -31.24
CA GLY A 67 -38.84 4.58 -32.66
C GLY A 67 -38.67 3.40 -33.63
N LEU A 68 -38.16 2.26 -33.15
CA LEU A 68 -38.01 1.05 -33.98
C LEU A 68 -39.34 0.40 -34.29
N ASP A 69 -39.52 -0.14 -35.49
CA ASP A 69 -40.65 -1.03 -35.75
C ASP A 69 -40.49 -2.32 -34.95
N SER A 70 -41.58 -2.92 -34.47
CA SER A 70 -41.51 -4.11 -33.61
C SER A 70 -40.82 -5.30 -34.27
N ARG A 71 -40.80 -5.35 -35.62
CA ARG A 71 -40.07 -6.36 -36.40
C ARG A 71 -38.55 -6.17 -36.36
N GLU A 72 -38.08 -4.96 -36.07
CA GLU A 72 -36.67 -4.58 -35.96
C GLU A 72 -36.13 -4.79 -34.54
N VAL A 73 -37.01 -4.95 -33.56
CA VAL A 73 -36.63 -5.29 -32.18
C VAL A 73 -36.28 -6.78 -32.12
N THR A 74 -34.99 -7.11 -32.17
CA THR A 74 -34.50 -8.49 -32.22
C THR A 74 -33.80 -8.88 -30.91
N ALA A 75 -33.33 -10.13 -30.83
CA ALA A 75 -32.46 -10.57 -29.73
C ALA A 75 -31.19 -9.70 -29.59
N SER A 76 -30.66 -9.17 -30.69
CA SER A 76 -29.53 -8.22 -30.65
C SER A 76 -29.95 -6.92 -29.96
N THR A 77 -31.17 -6.43 -30.22
CA THR A 77 -31.72 -5.26 -29.55
C THR A 77 -31.83 -5.47 -28.04
N LYS A 78 -32.37 -6.62 -27.63
CA LYS A 78 -32.42 -7.01 -26.21
C LYS A 78 -31.02 -7.03 -25.58
N ALA A 79 -30.05 -7.65 -26.24
CA ALA A 79 -28.72 -7.84 -25.68
C ALA A 79 -28.03 -6.51 -25.30
N TRP A 80 -28.07 -5.49 -26.16
CA TRP A 80 -27.44 -4.20 -25.83
C TRP A 80 -28.26 -3.39 -24.83
N VAL A 81 -29.59 -3.52 -24.82
CA VAL A 81 -30.45 -2.91 -23.79
C VAL A 81 -30.13 -3.50 -22.42
N ASP A 82 -30.06 -4.83 -22.31
CA ASP A 82 -29.70 -5.53 -21.07
C ASP A 82 -28.32 -5.09 -20.57
N ILE A 83 -27.33 -4.92 -21.46
CA ILE A 83 -25.99 -4.45 -21.10
C ILE A 83 -26.05 -3.03 -20.52
N LEU A 84 -26.81 -2.12 -21.13
CA LEU A 84 -26.91 -0.74 -20.61
C LEU A 84 -27.64 -0.70 -19.26
N LEU A 85 -28.71 -1.47 -19.09
CA LEU A 85 -29.42 -1.55 -17.80
C LEU A 85 -28.49 -2.07 -16.71
N ARG A 86 -27.73 -3.15 -16.99
CA ARG A 86 -26.72 -3.66 -16.06
C ARG A 86 -25.62 -2.63 -15.77
N ILE A 87 -25.17 -1.86 -16.76
CA ILE A 87 -24.20 -0.78 -16.53
C ILE A 87 -24.76 0.24 -15.53
N ILE A 88 -26.05 0.59 -15.62
CA ILE A 88 -26.68 1.53 -14.69
C ILE A 88 -26.74 0.93 -13.27
N ASP A 89 -27.15 -0.34 -13.13
CA ASP A 89 -27.14 -1.04 -11.84
C ASP A 89 -25.73 -1.13 -11.23
N ASP A 90 -24.75 -1.54 -12.03
CA ASP A 90 -23.36 -1.67 -11.60
C ASP A 90 -22.79 -0.29 -11.19
N PHE A 91 -23.19 0.78 -11.87
CA PHE A 91 -22.82 2.15 -11.51
C PHE A 91 -23.36 2.57 -10.15
N GLU A 92 -24.63 2.25 -9.87
CA GLU A 92 -25.23 2.54 -8.57
C GLU A 92 -24.46 1.84 -7.44
N LEU A 93 -24.18 0.54 -7.61
CA LEU A 93 -23.42 -0.22 -6.62
C LEU A 93 -22.02 0.37 -6.41
N MET A 94 -21.33 0.69 -7.50
CA MET A 94 -20.00 1.31 -7.47
C MET A 94 -20.01 2.67 -6.76
N VAL A 95 -20.99 3.54 -7.05
CA VAL A 95 -21.08 4.86 -6.43
C VAL A 95 -21.38 4.73 -4.94
N ASN A 96 -22.30 3.84 -4.56
CA ASN A 96 -22.62 3.60 -3.15
C ASN A 96 -21.40 3.10 -2.35
N GLU A 97 -20.54 2.26 -2.95
CA GLU A 97 -19.27 1.85 -2.33
C GLU A 97 -18.33 3.04 -2.12
N SER A 98 -18.30 4.00 -3.06
CA SER A 98 -17.45 5.20 -2.98
C SER A 98 -17.93 6.30 -2.03
N GLU A 99 -19.07 6.14 -1.36
CA GLU A 99 -19.56 7.13 -0.37
C GLU A 99 -18.87 7.01 1.00
N SER A 100 -18.22 5.87 1.25
CA SER A 100 -17.48 5.61 2.49
C SER A 100 -16.28 6.54 2.65
N SER A 101 -15.85 6.79 3.88
CA SER A 101 -14.56 7.46 4.12
C SER A 101 -13.36 6.49 4.09
N ASP A 102 -13.61 5.17 3.98
CA ASP A 102 -12.58 4.15 4.01
C ASP A 102 -11.91 3.98 2.63
N PRO A 103 -10.58 4.21 2.52
CA PRO A 103 -9.86 4.00 1.27
C PRO A 103 -10.00 2.59 0.68
N PHE A 104 -10.30 1.57 1.48
CA PHE A 104 -10.53 0.21 0.98
C PHE A 104 -11.78 0.14 0.09
N ASP A 105 -12.86 0.82 0.45
CA ASP A 105 -14.11 0.82 -0.31
C ASP A 105 -13.93 1.55 -1.65
N HIS A 106 -13.20 2.66 -1.65
CA HIS A 106 -12.79 3.36 -2.87
C HIS A 106 -11.94 2.49 -3.82
N ILE A 107 -11.07 1.64 -3.28
CA ILE A 107 -10.29 0.69 -4.09
C ILE A 107 -11.24 -0.29 -4.79
N ASN A 108 -12.21 -0.85 -4.07
CA ASN A 108 -13.20 -1.77 -4.64
C ASN A 108 -14.07 -1.07 -5.69
N ALA A 109 -14.46 0.18 -5.44
CA ALA A 109 -15.24 0.98 -6.38
C ALA A 109 -14.46 1.25 -7.69
N VAL A 110 -13.16 1.54 -7.62
CA VAL A 110 -12.32 1.65 -8.83
C VAL A 110 -12.20 0.32 -9.58
N GLU A 111 -12.13 -0.82 -8.89
CA GLU A 111 -12.15 -2.14 -9.54
C GLU A 111 -13.51 -2.45 -10.18
N ALA A 112 -14.61 -1.99 -9.58
CA ALA A 112 -15.95 -2.06 -10.18
C ALA A 112 -16.04 -1.20 -11.44
N ALA A 113 -15.48 0.01 -11.41
CA ALA A 113 -15.39 0.90 -12.56
C ALA A 113 -14.67 0.25 -13.75
N ASP A 114 -13.59 -0.51 -13.48
CA ASP A 114 -12.86 -1.25 -14.52
C ASP A 114 -13.71 -2.36 -15.18
N ARG A 115 -14.60 -3.00 -14.40
CA ARG A 115 -15.55 -3.99 -14.95
C ARG A 115 -16.65 -3.32 -15.78
N ILE A 116 -17.10 -2.13 -15.36
CA ILE A 116 -18.06 -1.33 -16.10
C ILE A 116 -17.47 -0.85 -17.42
N ASP A 117 -16.21 -0.42 -17.45
CA ASP A 117 -15.50 -0.04 -18.69
C ASP A 117 -15.55 -1.17 -19.74
N ILE A 118 -15.30 -2.42 -19.33
CA ILE A 118 -15.43 -3.58 -20.22
C ILE A 118 -16.86 -3.71 -20.78
N SER A 119 -17.88 -3.52 -19.94
CA SER A 119 -19.29 -3.57 -20.37
C SER A 119 -19.64 -2.44 -21.34
N ILE A 120 -19.14 -1.23 -21.09
CA ILE A 120 -19.30 -0.08 -21.99
C ILE A 120 -18.63 -0.38 -23.34
N ASN A 121 -17.43 -0.95 -23.33
CA ASN A 121 -16.72 -1.31 -24.55
C ASN A 121 -17.47 -2.40 -25.36
N ALA A 122 -18.17 -3.31 -24.69
CA ALA A 122 -19.03 -4.28 -25.37
C ALA A 122 -20.20 -3.63 -26.12
N LEU A 123 -20.72 -2.48 -25.66
CA LEU A 123 -21.77 -1.74 -26.37
C LEU A 123 -21.30 -1.19 -27.73
N ASN A 124 -20.00 -0.96 -27.92
CA ASN A 124 -19.45 -0.57 -29.23
C ASN A 124 -19.63 -1.66 -30.30
N GLY A 125 -19.83 -2.92 -29.88
CA GLY A 125 -20.15 -4.02 -30.79
C GLY A 125 -21.57 -3.98 -31.39
N TYR A 126 -22.42 -3.06 -30.91
CA TYR A 126 -23.81 -2.95 -31.33
C TYR A 126 -24.05 -1.65 -32.11
N PRO A 127 -24.27 -1.69 -33.44
CA PRO A 127 -24.35 -0.50 -34.28
C PRO A 127 -25.40 0.52 -33.84
N ASN A 128 -26.54 0.05 -33.32
CA ASN A 128 -27.59 0.94 -32.84
C ASN A 128 -27.21 1.66 -31.54
N ALA A 129 -26.46 1.02 -30.64
CA ALA A 129 -25.97 1.68 -29.43
C ALA A 129 -24.84 2.67 -29.77
N GLU A 130 -23.87 2.21 -30.57
CA GLU A 130 -22.68 2.99 -30.96
C GLU A 130 -23.06 4.28 -31.72
N ARG A 131 -23.84 4.16 -32.80
CA ARG A 131 -24.22 5.33 -33.64
C ARG A 131 -25.01 6.39 -32.88
N ASN A 132 -25.68 6.00 -31.81
CA ASN A 132 -26.48 6.91 -30.99
C ASN A 132 -25.71 7.48 -29.80
N GLY A 133 -24.42 7.12 -29.64
CA GLY A 133 -23.53 7.64 -28.62
C GLY A 133 -23.78 7.10 -27.21
N ILE A 134 -24.47 5.96 -27.08
CA ILE A 134 -24.76 5.34 -25.78
C ILE A 134 -23.46 4.94 -25.04
N PRO A 135 -22.49 4.24 -25.67
CA PRO A 135 -21.24 3.90 -25.01
C PRO A 135 -20.47 5.16 -24.58
N MET A 136 -20.44 6.18 -25.44
CA MET A 136 -19.76 7.45 -25.18
C MET A 136 -20.32 8.16 -23.93
N LEU A 137 -21.65 8.21 -23.78
CA LEU A 137 -22.28 8.82 -22.61
C LEU A 137 -21.96 8.06 -21.33
N SER A 138 -22.02 6.74 -21.38
CA SER A 138 -21.66 5.88 -20.24
C SER A 138 -20.17 6.06 -19.87
N MET A 139 -19.30 6.19 -20.88
CA MET A 139 -17.88 6.45 -20.68
C MET A 139 -17.61 7.83 -20.07
N LEU A 140 -18.38 8.86 -20.43
CA LEU A 140 -18.27 10.19 -19.83
C LEU A 140 -18.60 10.16 -18.34
N ALA A 141 -19.66 9.45 -17.94
CA ALA A 141 -19.98 9.22 -16.53
C ALA A 141 -18.81 8.53 -15.81
N LEU A 142 -18.23 7.49 -16.42
CA LEU A 142 -17.13 6.71 -15.82
C LEU A 142 -15.85 7.53 -15.70
N THR A 143 -15.57 8.36 -16.71
CA THR A 143 -14.46 9.31 -16.69
C THR A 143 -14.61 10.30 -15.52
N ARG A 144 -15.83 10.77 -15.26
CA ARG A 144 -16.12 11.67 -14.14
C ARG A 144 -15.96 10.99 -12.79
N PHE A 145 -16.43 9.74 -12.66
CA PHE A 145 -16.20 8.92 -11.47
C PHE A 145 -14.70 8.77 -11.17
N TYR A 146 -13.89 8.39 -12.17
CA TYR A 146 -12.44 8.28 -11.99
C TYR A 146 -11.77 9.57 -11.53
N ARG A 147 -12.25 10.75 -11.97
CA ARG A 147 -11.73 12.04 -11.49
C ARG A 147 -12.03 12.27 -10.01
N ALA A 148 -13.21 11.87 -9.54
CA ALA A 148 -13.58 11.98 -8.14
C ALA A 148 -12.70 11.06 -7.28
N GLU A 149 -12.54 9.80 -7.69
CA GLU A 149 -11.66 8.83 -7.03
C GLU A 149 -10.21 9.27 -7.01
N ALA A 150 -9.71 9.83 -8.12
CA ALA A 150 -8.36 10.37 -8.19
C ALA A 150 -8.12 11.47 -7.15
N LYS A 151 -9.12 12.34 -6.97
CA LYS A 151 -9.08 13.42 -5.99
C LYS A 151 -9.16 12.89 -4.56
N PHE A 152 -10.00 11.90 -4.30
CA PHE A 152 -10.07 11.21 -3.02
C PHE A 152 -8.69 10.65 -2.62
N PHE A 153 -8.05 9.87 -3.51
CA PHE A 153 -6.73 9.30 -3.21
C PHE A 153 -5.63 10.36 -3.08
N GLU A 154 -5.69 11.45 -3.85
CA GLU A 154 -4.77 12.58 -3.66
C GLU A 154 -4.89 13.18 -2.26
N ASP A 155 -6.11 13.39 -1.78
CA ASP A 155 -6.35 13.96 -0.46
C ASP A 155 -6.02 12.96 0.65
N ALA A 156 -6.29 11.66 0.47
CA ALA A 156 -5.83 10.60 1.37
C ALA A 156 -4.30 10.55 1.48
N ALA A 157 -3.58 10.69 0.36
CA ALA A 157 -2.12 10.74 0.32
C ALA A 157 -1.54 11.95 1.08
N ARG A 158 -2.24 13.09 1.05
CA ARG A 158 -1.82 14.30 1.78
C ARG A 158 -2.03 14.20 3.28
N ASN A 159 -3.04 13.43 3.70
CA ASN A 159 -3.45 13.33 5.10
C ASN A 159 -2.85 12.12 5.83
N THR A 160 -2.27 11.15 5.11
CA THR A 160 -1.60 10.02 5.75
C THR A 160 -0.17 10.35 6.21
N GLY A 161 0.19 9.90 7.41
CA GLY A 161 1.54 10.01 7.95
C GLY A 161 2.45 8.84 7.61
N GLU A 162 1.89 7.70 7.19
CA GLU A 162 2.65 6.50 6.81
C GLU A 162 3.14 6.62 5.36
N THR A 163 4.46 6.65 5.16
CA THR A 163 5.03 6.92 3.83
C THR A 163 4.69 5.83 2.81
N LYS A 164 4.62 4.55 3.21
CA LYS A 164 4.21 3.45 2.33
C LYS A 164 2.78 3.65 1.82
N LEU A 165 1.84 3.98 2.71
CA LEU A 165 0.44 4.24 2.35
C LEU A 165 0.32 5.48 1.46
N LYS A 166 1.08 6.54 1.77
CA LYS A 166 1.16 7.73 0.93
C LYS A 166 1.54 7.37 -0.51
N LEU A 167 2.59 6.58 -0.70
CA LEU A 167 3.05 6.16 -2.02
C LEU A 167 1.98 5.35 -2.77
N ASP A 168 1.26 4.47 -2.09
CA ASP A 168 0.17 3.69 -2.69
C ASP A 168 -0.96 4.61 -3.18
N TYR A 169 -1.42 5.54 -2.33
CA TYR A 169 -2.46 6.50 -2.69
C TYR A 169 -2.02 7.45 -3.81
N GLU A 170 -0.77 7.92 -3.83
CA GLU A 170 -0.24 8.76 -4.91
C GLU A 170 -0.26 8.01 -6.26
N ARG A 171 0.05 6.70 -6.27
CA ARG A 171 -0.02 5.86 -7.47
C ARG A 171 -1.46 5.64 -7.94
N ARG A 172 -2.37 5.32 -7.01
CA ARG A 172 -3.79 5.13 -7.31
C ARG A 172 -4.43 6.41 -7.86
N SER A 173 -4.13 7.55 -7.23
CA SER A 173 -4.54 8.86 -7.72
C SER A 173 -4.04 9.13 -9.14
N SER A 174 -2.76 8.82 -9.43
CA SER A 174 -2.20 8.96 -10.77
C SER A 174 -2.95 8.14 -11.83
N ILE A 175 -3.18 6.85 -11.55
CA ILE A 175 -3.91 5.93 -12.44
C ILE A 175 -5.34 6.40 -12.65
N ALA A 176 -6.03 6.80 -11.58
CA ALA A 176 -7.40 7.29 -11.66
C ALA A 176 -7.48 8.61 -12.44
N TYR A 177 -6.53 9.54 -12.30
CA TYR A 177 -6.48 10.74 -13.13
C TYR A 177 -6.24 10.41 -14.61
N GLU A 178 -5.41 9.42 -14.92
CA GLU A 178 -5.18 8.96 -16.29
C GLU A 178 -6.48 8.44 -16.92
N LYS A 179 -7.18 7.53 -16.22
CA LYS A 179 -8.50 7.01 -16.63
C LYS A 179 -9.57 8.12 -16.70
N GLY A 180 -9.48 9.08 -15.80
CA GLY A 180 -10.29 10.31 -15.79
C GLY A 180 -9.94 11.31 -16.89
N SER A 181 -9.06 10.99 -17.83
CA SER A 181 -8.62 11.90 -18.90
C SER A 181 -8.04 13.23 -18.38
N MET A 182 -7.28 13.17 -17.29
CA MET A 182 -6.57 14.30 -16.66
C MET A 182 -5.04 14.04 -16.69
N PRO A 183 -4.40 14.03 -17.88
CA PRO A 183 -3.01 13.58 -18.04
C PRO A 183 -1.98 14.44 -17.29
N SER A 184 -2.25 15.73 -17.12
CA SER A 184 -1.38 16.64 -16.37
C SER A 184 -1.33 16.28 -14.89
N ASP A 185 -2.49 16.03 -14.27
CA ASP A 185 -2.57 15.62 -12.86
C ASP A 185 -2.04 14.20 -12.66
N ALA A 186 -2.33 13.29 -13.58
CA ALA A 186 -1.76 11.94 -13.58
C ALA A 186 -0.22 11.98 -13.56
N SER A 187 0.37 12.79 -14.45
CA SER A 187 1.82 12.96 -14.57
C SER A 187 2.43 13.60 -13.31
N ARG A 188 1.75 14.61 -12.74
CA ARG A 188 2.16 15.24 -11.49
C ARG A 188 2.17 14.24 -10.34
N MET A 189 1.10 13.48 -10.16
CA MET A 189 1.01 12.47 -9.11
C MET A 189 2.06 11.35 -9.29
N ALA A 190 2.29 10.91 -10.52
CA ALA A 190 3.34 9.92 -10.82
C ALA A 190 4.75 10.45 -10.51
N PHE A 191 4.99 11.76 -10.70
CA PHE A 191 6.26 12.39 -10.35
C PHE A 191 6.43 12.52 -8.83
N GLU A 192 5.39 12.96 -8.12
CA GLU A 192 5.37 13.06 -6.66
C GLU A 192 5.66 11.70 -6.02
N SER A 193 4.95 10.65 -6.45
CA SER A 193 5.17 9.26 -6.01
C SER A 193 6.62 8.82 -6.23
N ARG A 194 7.16 8.96 -7.45
CA ARG A 194 8.55 8.57 -7.76
C ARG A 194 9.60 9.37 -7.01
N ARG A 195 9.30 10.62 -6.66
CA ARG A 195 10.20 11.46 -5.83
C ARG A 195 10.19 10.96 -4.39
N ASN A 196 9.01 10.74 -3.82
CA ASN A 196 8.84 10.29 -2.45
C ASN A 196 9.40 8.87 -2.26
N GLU A 197 9.19 7.98 -3.23
CA GLU A 197 9.73 6.62 -3.24
C GLU A 197 11.27 6.63 -3.20
N ARG A 198 11.92 7.43 -4.05
CA ARG A 198 13.39 7.55 -4.03
C ARG A 198 13.94 8.05 -2.69
N ILE A 199 13.23 8.96 -2.03
CA ILE A 199 13.62 9.45 -0.70
C ILE A 199 13.45 8.33 0.32
N TYR A 200 12.30 7.68 0.32
CA TYR A 200 11.97 6.57 1.21
C TYR A 200 12.98 5.42 1.06
N ASP A 201 13.25 4.95 -0.16
CA ASP A 201 14.19 3.86 -0.44
C ASP A 201 15.60 4.17 0.05
N ARG A 202 16.06 5.41 -0.18
CA ARG A 202 17.37 5.87 0.29
C ARG A 202 17.42 5.90 1.83
N ASP A 203 16.38 6.43 2.46
CA ASP A 203 16.30 6.54 3.91
C ASP A 203 16.20 5.13 4.54
N MET A 204 15.42 4.21 3.98
CA MET A 204 15.34 2.82 4.44
C MET A 204 16.62 2.02 4.22
N LYS A 205 17.31 2.25 3.10
CA LYS A 205 18.65 1.68 2.89
C LYS A 205 19.61 2.16 3.97
N SER A 206 19.60 3.45 4.28
CA SER A 206 20.43 4.04 5.35
C SER A 206 20.05 3.48 6.73
N ALA A 207 18.75 3.33 7.01
CA ALA A 207 18.27 2.70 8.24
C ALA A 207 18.79 1.26 8.38
N SER A 208 18.74 0.47 7.30
CA SER A 208 19.29 -0.90 7.28
C SER A 208 20.80 -0.92 7.52
N GLU A 209 21.56 -0.02 6.90
CA GLU A 209 23.01 0.14 7.15
C GLU A 209 23.30 0.46 8.62
N TYR A 210 22.53 1.37 9.23
CA TYR A 210 22.65 1.71 10.64
C TYR A 210 22.27 0.57 11.59
N ILE A 211 21.21 -0.20 11.28
CA ILE A 211 20.85 -1.40 12.04
C ILE A 211 21.97 -2.44 11.99
N ASN A 212 22.56 -2.67 10.82
CA ASN A 212 23.69 -3.59 10.68
C ASN A 212 24.93 -3.09 11.44
N ALA A 213 25.24 -1.79 11.37
CA ALA A 213 26.31 -1.20 12.16
C ALA A 213 26.07 -1.36 13.68
N ALA A 214 24.83 -1.16 14.13
CA ALA A 214 24.45 -1.34 15.52
C ALA A 214 24.71 -2.78 16.00
N ARG A 215 24.29 -3.78 15.21
CA ARG A 215 24.54 -5.20 15.48
C ARG A 215 26.03 -5.51 15.57
N VAL A 216 26.82 -5.09 14.58
CA VAL A 216 28.27 -5.34 14.54
C VAL A 216 28.98 -4.71 15.75
N GLN A 217 28.63 -3.47 16.11
CA GLN A 217 29.25 -2.80 17.25
C GLN A 217 28.84 -3.42 18.60
N ARG A 218 27.58 -3.85 18.73
CA ARG A 218 27.11 -4.61 19.89
C ARG A 218 27.87 -5.93 20.02
N ASP A 219 27.95 -6.72 18.95
CA ASP A 219 28.62 -8.02 18.97
C ASP A 219 30.12 -7.86 19.30
N LYS A 220 30.75 -6.80 18.80
CA LYS A 220 32.11 -6.42 19.18
C LYS A 220 32.22 -6.11 20.68
N ALA A 221 31.28 -5.34 21.24
CA ALA A 221 31.26 -5.03 22.66
C ALA A 221 31.06 -6.27 23.56
N ILE A 222 30.33 -7.28 23.07
CA ILE A 222 30.11 -8.55 23.79
C ILE A 222 31.32 -9.48 23.67
N ALA A 223 31.94 -9.55 22.48
CA ALA A 223 33.03 -10.49 22.20
C ALA A 223 34.39 -10.02 22.73
N GLN A 224 34.60 -8.72 22.85
CA GLN A 224 35.85 -8.18 23.40
C GLN A 224 35.87 -8.38 24.93
N SER A 225 36.71 -9.30 25.39
CA SER A 225 37.05 -9.47 26.81
C SER A 225 38.28 -8.62 27.17
N SER A 226 38.31 -7.35 26.76
CA SER A 226 39.58 -6.60 26.79
C SER A 226 40.01 -6.28 28.24
N GLU A 227 41.32 -6.36 28.47
CA GLU A 227 41.98 -5.92 29.72
C GLU A 227 41.90 -4.39 29.90
N PHE A 228 41.44 -3.64 28.88
CA PHE A 228 41.42 -2.19 28.84
C PHE A 228 39.99 -1.65 28.84
N PHE A 229 39.58 -1.02 29.95
CA PHE A 229 38.22 -0.63 30.31
C PHE A 229 37.44 0.34 29.39
N GLY A 230 37.87 0.62 28.17
CA GLY A 230 37.29 1.66 27.31
C GLY A 230 36.75 1.21 25.95
N SER A 231 37.34 0.20 25.30
CA SER A 231 36.97 -0.14 23.92
C SER A 231 35.55 -0.69 23.82
N ASP A 232 35.19 -1.53 24.76
CA ASP A 232 33.96 -2.33 24.71
C ASP A 232 32.77 -1.42 25.05
N PHE A 233 32.98 -0.49 25.98
CA PHE A 233 32.03 0.57 26.32
C PHE A 233 31.83 1.57 25.17
N MET A 234 32.92 1.97 24.47
CA MET A 234 32.79 2.83 23.30
C MET A 234 32.09 2.12 22.13
N SER A 235 32.28 0.81 21.97
CA SER A 235 31.57 0.03 20.95
C SER A 235 30.08 -0.06 21.26
N ILE A 236 29.66 -0.29 22.51
CA ILE A 236 28.24 -0.33 22.83
C ILE A 236 27.56 1.05 22.70
N LEU A 237 28.26 2.15 23.01
CA LEU A 237 27.76 3.51 22.75
C LEU A 237 27.55 3.76 21.26
N LYS A 238 28.51 3.38 20.41
CA LYS A 238 28.36 3.46 18.95
C LYS A 238 27.21 2.60 18.42
N ALA A 239 26.98 1.44 19.05
CA ALA A 239 25.84 0.59 18.69
C ALA A 239 24.52 1.30 18.96
N ARG A 240 24.39 1.94 20.14
CA ARG A 240 23.24 2.76 20.51
C ARG A 240 23.03 3.91 19.54
N ASP A 241 24.05 4.74 19.28
CA ASP A 241 23.94 5.90 18.39
C ASP A 241 23.50 5.50 16.96
N SER A 242 24.02 4.36 16.47
CA SER A 242 23.64 3.81 15.17
C SER A 242 22.17 3.37 15.18
N PHE A 243 21.73 2.67 16.21
CA PHE A 243 20.33 2.27 16.35
C PHE A 243 19.38 3.47 16.44
N GLU A 244 19.74 4.50 17.21
CA GLU A 244 18.95 5.73 17.36
C GLU A 244 18.82 6.47 16.02
N SER A 245 19.89 6.47 15.21
CA SER A 245 19.87 7.01 13.84
C SER A 245 18.92 6.23 12.92
N ALA A 246 18.90 4.90 13.00
CA ALA A 246 17.96 4.07 12.25
C ALA A 246 16.51 4.30 12.69
N LYS A 247 16.27 4.34 14.00
CA LYS A 247 14.96 4.58 14.63
C LYS A 247 14.38 5.91 14.16
N GLY A 248 15.17 6.98 14.14
CA GLY A 248 14.73 8.29 13.66
C GLY A 248 14.30 8.29 12.19
N LEU A 249 14.87 7.41 11.34
CA LEU A 249 14.43 7.25 9.95
C LEU A 249 13.10 6.50 9.85
N TYR A 250 12.92 5.40 10.60
CA TYR A 250 11.65 4.70 10.63
C TYR A 250 10.51 5.57 11.20
N GLU A 251 10.77 6.31 12.28
CA GLU A 251 9.80 7.24 12.90
C GLU A 251 9.40 8.37 11.93
N ARG A 252 10.37 8.93 11.19
CA ARG A 252 10.10 9.95 10.16
C ARG A 252 9.11 9.46 9.11
N HIS A 253 9.16 8.18 8.78
CA HIS A 253 8.28 7.57 7.78
C HIS A 253 7.03 6.92 8.36
N ASN A 254 6.88 6.94 9.69
CA ASN A 254 5.88 6.19 10.45
C ASN A 254 5.80 4.71 9.96
N ASP A 255 6.97 4.10 9.75
CA ASP A 255 7.05 2.76 9.18
C ASP A 255 6.91 1.69 10.27
N LYS A 256 5.98 0.75 10.05
CA LYS A 256 5.68 -0.35 10.97
C LYS A 256 6.84 -1.33 11.14
N GLU A 257 7.81 -1.35 10.22
CA GLU A 257 9.02 -2.15 10.38
C GLU A 257 9.86 -1.77 11.60
N LEU A 258 9.64 -0.58 12.18
CA LEU A 258 10.25 -0.19 13.45
C LEU A 258 10.01 -1.24 14.55
N GLU A 259 8.80 -1.81 14.62
CA GLU A 259 8.45 -2.83 15.61
C GLU A 259 9.33 -4.08 15.49
N ASN A 260 9.76 -4.43 14.29
CA ASN A 260 10.60 -5.60 14.03
C ASN A 260 12.06 -5.40 14.48
N VAL A 261 12.50 -4.15 14.63
CA VAL A 261 13.88 -3.83 15.02
C VAL A 261 14.00 -3.37 16.48
N LYS A 262 12.89 -3.14 17.18
CA LYS A 262 12.90 -2.71 18.60
C LYS A 262 13.65 -3.67 19.53
N GLY A 263 13.64 -4.98 19.27
CA GLY A 263 14.40 -5.96 20.07
C GLY A 263 15.90 -5.67 20.13
N ILE A 264 16.46 -5.00 19.11
CA ILE A 264 17.87 -4.60 19.09
C ILE A 264 18.16 -3.54 20.16
N GLU A 265 17.20 -2.67 20.48
CA GLU A 265 17.33 -1.65 21.53
C GLU A 265 17.51 -2.32 22.90
N GLU A 266 16.71 -3.36 23.17
CA GLU A 266 16.79 -4.14 24.41
C GLU A 266 18.12 -4.90 24.50
N GLU A 267 18.55 -5.54 23.41
CA GLU A 267 19.83 -6.24 23.35
C GLU A 267 21.04 -5.32 23.60
N ILE A 268 21.01 -4.08 23.07
CA ILE A 268 22.04 -3.07 23.32
C ILE A 268 22.02 -2.62 24.79
N LYS A 269 20.82 -2.40 25.34
CA LYS A 269 20.64 -1.98 26.75
C LYS A 269 21.15 -3.03 27.73
N ASP A 270 20.83 -4.30 27.48
CA ASP A 270 21.30 -5.43 28.29
C ASP A 270 22.82 -5.56 28.24
N ALA A 271 23.42 -5.46 27.05
CA ALA A 271 24.87 -5.49 26.90
C ALA A 271 25.54 -4.31 27.64
N TYR A 272 24.96 -3.11 27.56
CA TYR A 272 25.45 -1.94 28.28
C TYR A 272 25.40 -2.13 29.80
N GLN A 273 24.30 -2.64 30.34
CA GLN A 273 24.15 -2.90 31.78
C GLN A 273 25.15 -3.94 32.28
N ARG A 274 25.36 -5.02 31.52
CA ARG A 274 26.36 -6.05 31.86
C ARG A 274 27.76 -5.46 31.91
N LEU A 275 28.15 -4.70 30.89
CA LEU A 275 29.45 -4.03 30.84
C LEU A 275 29.64 -3.05 32.01
N MET A 276 28.60 -2.31 32.38
CA MET A 276 28.65 -1.41 33.53
C MET A 276 28.85 -2.15 34.86
N LEU A 277 28.14 -3.27 35.06
CA LEU A 277 28.26 -4.09 36.26
C LEU A 277 29.67 -4.68 36.38
N ASP A 278 30.20 -5.24 35.29
CA ASP A 278 31.54 -5.81 35.24
C ASP A 278 32.61 -4.75 35.52
N ALA A 279 32.44 -3.54 34.99
CA ALA A 279 33.34 -2.42 35.26
C ALA A 279 33.31 -1.99 36.73
N LEU A 280 32.12 -1.87 37.32
CA LEU A 280 31.96 -1.48 38.71
C LEU A 280 32.58 -2.53 39.65
N LEU A 281 32.41 -3.82 39.32
CA LEU A 281 33.00 -4.92 40.09
C LEU A 281 34.53 -4.89 40.04
N ARG A 282 35.14 -4.74 38.85
CA ARG A 282 36.60 -4.68 38.73
C ARG A 282 37.17 -3.42 39.39
N VAL A 283 36.54 -2.26 39.24
CA VAL A 283 36.94 -1.03 39.96
C VAL A 283 36.86 -1.25 41.48
N GLY A 284 35.80 -1.90 41.97
CA GLY A 284 35.67 -2.28 43.37
C GLY A 284 36.82 -3.16 43.85
N ILE A 285 37.22 -4.17 43.07
CA ILE A 285 38.39 -5.03 43.37
C ILE A 285 39.68 -4.19 43.42
N TYR A 286 39.91 -3.32 42.45
CA TYR A 286 41.11 -2.46 42.44
C TYR A 286 41.15 -1.52 43.65
N LEU A 287 40.02 -0.93 44.03
CA LEU A 287 39.92 -0.08 45.21
C LEU A 287 40.16 -0.87 46.52
N LEU A 288 39.69 -2.11 46.60
CA LEU A 288 39.97 -2.99 47.74
C LEU A 288 41.46 -3.34 47.84
N ILE A 289 42.09 -3.69 46.73
CA ILE A 289 43.54 -3.97 46.68
C ILE A 289 44.34 -2.71 47.06
N LEU A 290 43.97 -1.55 46.50
CA LEU A 290 44.61 -0.28 46.82
C LEU A 290 44.46 0.06 48.31
N SER A 291 43.26 -0.11 48.88
CA SER A 291 43.02 0.09 50.31
C SER A 291 43.89 -0.83 51.16
N PHE A 292 44.06 -2.09 50.77
CA PHE A 292 44.91 -3.04 51.49
C PHE A 292 46.39 -2.62 51.44
N ILE A 293 46.89 -2.21 50.28
CA ILE A 293 48.25 -1.70 50.11
C ILE A 293 48.48 -0.46 50.98
N VAL A 294 47.53 0.50 50.99
CA VAL A 294 47.62 1.70 51.82
C VAL A 294 47.70 1.35 53.31
N VAL A 295 46.93 0.36 53.77
CA VAL A 295 46.99 -0.11 55.17
C VAL A 295 48.35 -0.72 55.50
N ILE A 296 48.92 -1.54 54.62
CA ILE A 296 50.26 -2.11 54.81
C ILE A 296 51.32 -1.00 54.92
N LEU A 297 51.31 -0.07 53.96
CA LEU A 297 52.25 1.06 53.95
C LEU A 297 52.10 1.94 55.18
N TRP A 298 50.87 2.15 55.65
CA TRP A 298 50.61 2.89 56.89
C TRP A 298 51.17 2.17 58.12
N GLN A 299 51.03 0.84 58.20
CA GLN A 299 51.61 0.05 59.29
C GLN A 299 53.14 0.09 59.27
N GLU A 300 53.77 0.00 58.10
CA GLU A 300 55.22 0.13 57.96
C GLU A 300 55.71 1.53 58.33
N PHE A 301 55.00 2.58 57.89
CA PHE A 301 55.30 3.96 58.25
C PHE A 301 55.20 4.19 59.77
N LYS A 302 54.17 3.61 60.42
CA LYS A 302 54.02 3.68 61.87
C LYS A 302 55.19 2.99 62.61
N LYS A 303 55.61 1.81 62.14
CA LYS A 303 56.77 1.10 62.71
C LYS A 303 58.05 1.91 62.57
N TRP A 304 58.29 2.51 61.41
CA TRP A 304 59.43 3.41 61.20
C TRP A 304 59.38 4.62 62.13
N GLY A 305 58.19 5.19 62.38
CA GLY A 305 58.02 6.27 63.35
C GLY A 305 58.33 5.86 64.78
N GLU A 306 57.86 4.68 65.21
CA GLU A 306 58.17 4.10 66.53
C GLU A 306 59.68 3.79 66.67
N GLU A 307 60.34 3.26 65.62
CA GLU A 307 61.80 3.02 65.61
C GLU A 307 62.63 4.33 65.64
N LEU A 308 62.12 5.40 65.02
CA LEU A 308 62.73 6.75 65.08
C LEU A 308 62.59 7.40 66.47
N ASP A 309 61.47 7.17 67.14
CA ASP A 309 61.26 7.63 68.52
C ASP A 309 62.10 6.81 69.52
N ASP A 310 62.24 5.49 69.33
CA ASP A 310 63.10 4.63 70.16
C ASP A 310 64.60 4.96 70.00
N THR A 311 65.05 5.35 68.81
CA THR A 311 66.44 5.79 68.60
C THR A 311 66.73 7.16 69.23
N ARG A 312 65.74 8.05 69.37
CA ARG A 312 65.89 9.31 70.11
C ARG A 312 65.92 9.12 71.62
N LEU A 313 65.17 8.16 72.17
CA LEU A 313 65.29 7.75 73.58
C LEU A 313 66.66 7.16 73.92
N GLY A 314 67.33 6.51 72.94
CA GLY A 314 68.71 6.05 73.07
C GLY A 314 69.75 7.18 73.16
N GLU A 315 69.49 8.34 72.54
CA GLU A 315 70.34 9.54 72.68
C GLU A 315 70.12 10.26 74.02
N GLU A 316 68.95 10.14 74.65
CA GLU A 316 68.69 10.72 75.98
C GLU A 316 69.32 9.94 77.14
N LEU A 317 69.79 8.70 76.90
CA LEU A 317 70.47 7.85 77.90
C LEU A 317 72.00 7.86 77.83
N ILE A 318 72.59 8.64 76.91
CA ILE A 318 74.04 8.90 76.85
C ILE A 318 74.27 10.36 77.25
N VAL A 319 74.25 10.62 78.56
CA VAL A 319 74.80 11.82 79.21
C VAL A 319 75.67 11.37 80.38
#